data_AF-A0A6M1SC46-F1
#
_entry.id   AF-A0A6M1SC46-F1
#
_cell.length_a   1.000
_cell.length_b   1.000
_cell.length_c   1.000
_cell.angle_alpha   90.00
_cell.angle_beta   90.00
_cell.angle_gamma   90.00
#
_symmetry.space_group_name_H-M   'P 1'
#
loop_
_entity.id
_entity.type
_entity.pdbx_description
1 polymer ?
#
loop_
_entity_poly.entity_id
_entity_poly.type
_entity_poly.pdbx_seq_one_letter_code
_entity_poly.pdbx_strand_id
1 'polypeptide(L)'
;MSKPLLLILGDQLSLTLPTLRQAPEGAVVALCEVAEEARYVPHHIHKIGLFLAAMRHFAQQLRDKGFNVHYSRMDDADNTQSLIDEAERLARQYQCDEIRVTRPGEWRLW
;
A
#
# COMPACT_ATOMS: atom_id res chain seq x y z
N MET A 1 -2.76 22.86 -2.79
CA MET A 1 -2.62 21.96 -1.62
C MET A 1 -1.97 20.68 -2.12
N SER A 2 -1.07 20.08 -1.34
CA SER A 2 -0.40 18.84 -1.73
C SER A 2 -1.39 17.67 -1.74
N LYS A 3 -1.24 16.75 -2.71
CA LYS A 3 -2.09 15.58 -2.92
C LYS A 3 -1.21 14.32 -2.87
N PRO A 4 -0.75 13.88 -1.69
CA PRO A 4 0.18 12.77 -1.59
C PRO A 4 -0.51 11.42 -1.87
N LEU A 5 0.29 10.48 -2.37
CA LEU A 5 0.01 9.05 -2.27
C LEU A 5 0.54 8.55 -0.92
N LEU A 6 -0.33 7.99 -0.07
CA LEU A 6 0.01 7.41 1.22
C LEU A 6 0.18 5.90 1.03
N LEU A 7 1.41 5.44 0.89
CA LEU A 7 1.72 4.02 0.74
C LEU A 7 1.68 3.33 2.13
N ILE A 8 0.86 2.29 2.26
CA ILE A 8 0.75 1.46 3.46
C ILE A 8 1.25 0.05 3.16
N LEU A 9 2.23 -0.42 3.93
CA LEU A 9 2.82 -1.73 3.77
C LEU A 9 2.01 -2.83 4.47
N GLY A 10 2.23 -4.08 4.08
CA GLY A 10 1.48 -5.23 4.61
C GLY A 10 1.65 -5.48 6.12
N ASP A 11 2.73 -4.98 6.73
CA ASP A 11 3.00 -5.04 8.17
C ASP A 11 2.54 -3.79 8.94
N GLN A 12 1.98 -2.79 8.24
CA GLN A 12 1.60 -1.48 8.78
C GLN A 12 0.08 -1.29 8.88
N LEU A 13 -0.69 -2.37 9.04
CA LEU A 13 -2.16 -2.35 9.00
C LEU A 13 -2.79 -1.83 10.31
N SER A 14 -2.55 -0.54 10.61
CA SER A 14 -3.06 0.14 11.80
C SER A 14 -3.67 1.50 11.46
N LEU A 15 -4.87 1.75 11.97
CA LEU A 15 -5.55 3.05 11.84
C LEU A 15 -4.83 4.19 12.57
N THR A 16 -3.88 3.86 13.46
CA THR A 16 -3.10 4.84 14.20
C THR A 16 -1.79 5.20 13.52
N LEU A 17 -1.54 4.71 12.30
CA LEU A 17 -0.34 5.05 11.54
C LEU A 17 -0.19 6.57 11.38
N PRO A 18 1.02 7.12 11.57
CA PRO A 18 1.26 8.56 11.39
C PRO A 18 0.83 9.08 10.02
N THR A 19 1.10 8.33 8.95
CA THR A 19 0.73 8.71 7.56
C THR A 19 -0.77 8.82 7.37
N LEU A 20 -1.57 7.98 8.05
CA LEU A 20 -3.04 8.02 7.98
C LEU A 20 -3.63 9.11 8.87
N ARG A 21 -3.10 9.31 10.08
CA ARG A 21 -3.59 10.35 11.01
C ARG A 21 -3.38 11.77 10.49
N GLN A 22 -2.34 11.97 9.69
CA GLN A 22 -1.97 13.26 9.10
C GLN A 22 -2.29 13.34 7.61
N ALA A 23 -3.20 12.48 7.12
CA ALA A 23 -3.61 12.47 5.73
C ALA A 23 -4.26 13.82 5.37
N PRO A 24 -3.70 14.59 4.42
CA PRO A 24 -4.33 15.81 3.95
C PRO A 24 -5.59 15.48 3.13
N GLU A 25 -6.44 16.48 2.95
CA GLU A 25 -7.61 16.35 2.09
C GLU A 25 -7.20 15.99 0.65
N GLY A 26 -7.91 15.04 0.05
CA GLY A 26 -7.64 14.57 -1.31
C GLY A 26 -6.49 13.56 -1.45
N ALA A 27 -5.81 13.20 -0.36
CA ALA A 27 -4.79 12.14 -0.37
C ALA A 27 -5.35 10.80 -0.87
N VAL A 28 -4.50 10.00 -1.53
CA VAL A 28 -4.83 8.65 -1.98
C VAL A 28 -4.06 7.65 -1.13
N VAL A 29 -4.75 6.73 -0.46
CA VAL A 29 -4.11 5.63 0.27
C VAL A 29 -3.91 4.46 -0.68
N ALA A 30 -2.70 3.91 -0.73
CA ALA A 30 -2.36 2.77 -1.59
C ALA A 30 -1.92 1.56 -0.77
N LEU A 31 -2.45 0.39 -1.15
CA LEU A 31 -1.96 -0.92 -0.72
C LEU A 31 -1.75 -1.77 -1.97
N CYS A 32 -0.58 -2.41 -2.07
CA CYS A 32 -0.18 -3.15 -3.27
C CYS A 32 0.22 -4.58 -2.91
N GLU A 33 -0.48 -5.58 -3.45
CA GLU A 33 -0.05 -6.97 -3.44
C GLU A 33 0.93 -7.20 -4.59
N VAL A 34 2.22 -7.35 -4.31
CA VAL A 34 3.25 -7.48 -5.36
C VAL A 34 4.05 -8.77 -5.20
N ALA A 35 4.36 -9.42 -6.34
CA ALA A 35 5.09 -10.69 -6.32
C ALA A 35 6.51 -10.57 -5.76
N GLU A 36 7.18 -9.42 -5.91
CA GLU A 36 8.52 -9.18 -5.34
C GLU A 36 8.54 -9.44 -3.83
N GLU A 37 7.59 -8.85 -3.09
CA GLU A 37 7.48 -9.00 -1.64
C GLU A 37 7.02 -10.41 -1.22
N ALA A 38 6.32 -11.13 -2.10
CA ALA A 38 5.89 -12.50 -1.82
C ALA A 38 6.98 -13.55 -2.11
N ARG A 39 8.05 -13.19 -2.84
CA ARG A 39 9.03 -14.14 -3.40
C ARG A 39 10.48 -13.86 -3.03
N TYR A 40 10.81 -12.74 -2.38
CA TYR A 40 12.22 -12.43 -2.04
C TYR A 40 12.86 -13.49 -1.11
N VAL A 41 12.05 -14.20 -0.34
CA VAL A 41 12.41 -15.46 0.34
C VAL A 41 11.26 -16.46 0.21
N PRO A 42 11.51 -17.77 0.40
CA PRO A 42 10.45 -18.79 0.35
C PRO A 42 9.54 -18.67 1.59
N HIS A 43 8.55 -17.78 1.52
CA HIS A 43 7.57 -17.63 2.58
C HIS A 43 6.64 -18.84 2.66
N HIS A 44 6.23 -19.16 3.89
CA HIS A 44 5.20 -20.15 4.13
C HIS A 44 3.86 -19.68 3.52
N ILE A 45 3.11 -20.58 2.87
CA ILE A 45 1.85 -20.26 2.19
C ILE A 45 0.82 -19.57 3.12
N HIS A 46 0.74 -19.98 4.39
CA HIS A 46 -0.14 -19.35 5.38
C HIS A 46 0.30 -17.93 5.74
N LYS A 47 1.60 -17.62 5.70
CA LYS A 47 2.09 -16.25 5.90
C LYS A 47 1.56 -15.37 4.76
N ILE A 48 1.73 -15.80 3.52
CA ILE A 48 1.24 -15.07 2.34
C ILE A 48 -0.27 -14.86 2.44
N GLY A 49 -1.04 -15.94 2.68
CA GLY A 49 -2.49 -15.85 2.83
C GLY A 49 -2.94 -14.90 3.94
N LEU A 50 -2.27 -14.93 5.10
CA LEU A 50 -2.55 -14.03 6.23
C LEU A 50 -2.37 -12.56 5.82
N PHE A 51 -1.22 -12.20 5.25
CA PHE A 51 -0.92 -10.81 4.88
C PHE A 51 -1.87 -10.30 3.80
N LEU A 52 -2.11 -11.06 2.73
CA LEU A 52 -3.02 -10.65 1.65
C LEU A 52 -4.45 -10.48 2.17
N ALA A 53 -4.95 -11.42 2.98
CA ALA A 53 -6.28 -11.30 3.57
C ALA A 53 -6.37 -10.06 4.47
N ALA A 54 -5.39 -9.87 5.37
CA ALA A 54 -5.36 -8.73 6.28
C ALA A 54 -5.32 -7.39 5.52
N MET A 55 -4.51 -7.28 4.46
CA MET A 55 -4.44 -6.09 3.60
C MET A 55 -5.79 -5.78 2.94
N ARG A 56 -6.46 -6.78 2.36
CA ARG A 56 -7.78 -6.62 1.73
C ARG A 56 -8.83 -6.12 2.73
N HIS A 57 -8.88 -6.73 3.92
CA HIS A 57 -9.80 -6.32 4.98
C HIS A 57 -9.50 -4.91 5.50
N PHE A 58 -8.22 -4.57 5.67
CA PHE A 58 -7.81 -3.24 6.11
C PHE A 58 -8.15 -2.16 5.07
N ALA A 59 -7.93 -2.44 3.79
CA ALA A 59 -8.32 -1.56 2.70
C ALA A 59 -9.82 -1.26 2.70
N GLN A 60 -10.66 -2.28 2.93
CA GLN A 60 -12.10 -2.08 3.08
C GLN A 60 -12.43 -1.22 4.32
N GLN A 61 -11.81 -1.51 5.46
CA GLN A 61 -11.99 -0.72 6.69
C GLN A 61 -11.63 0.76 6.50
N LEU A 62 -10.60 1.06 5.71
CA LEU A 62 -10.23 2.43 5.36
C LEU A 62 -11.28 3.10 4.47
N ARG A 63 -11.81 2.39 3.45
CA ARG A 63 -12.91 2.89 2.61
C ARG A 63 -14.15 3.22 3.44
N ASP A 64 -14.51 2.33 4.38
CA ASP A 64 -15.66 2.53 5.27
C ASP A 64 -15.50 3.77 6.18
N LYS A 65 -14.25 4.20 6.41
CA LYS A 65 -13.91 5.42 7.17
C LYS A 65 -13.80 6.68 6.29
N GLY A 66 -14.05 6.56 4.99
CA GLY A 66 -14.04 7.67 4.05
C GLY A 66 -12.68 7.99 3.42
N PHE A 67 -11.66 7.12 3.60
CA PHE A 67 -10.40 7.29 2.88
C PHE A 67 -10.58 6.96 1.38
N ASN A 68 -9.89 7.69 0.52
CA ASN A 68 -9.77 7.35 -0.89
C ASN A 68 -8.68 6.27 -1.06
N VAL A 69 -9.09 5.02 -1.27
CA VAL A 69 -8.17 3.86 -1.26
C VAL A 69 -8.03 3.25 -2.65
N HIS A 70 -6.82 3.28 -3.20
CA HIS A 70 -6.40 2.40 -4.28
C HIS A 70 -5.86 1.07 -3.72
N TYR A 71 -6.26 -0.04 -4.32
CA TYR A 71 -5.79 -1.36 -3.92
C TYR A 71 -5.39 -2.15 -5.17
N SER A 72 -4.10 -2.40 -5.33
CA SER A 72 -3.58 -3.23 -6.42
C SER A 72 -3.55 -4.68 -5.94
N ARG A 73 -4.40 -5.53 -6.53
CA ARG A 73 -4.37 -6.97 -6.27
C ARG A 73 -3.28 -7.64 -7.08
N MET A 74 -2.78 -8.77 -6.59
CA MET A 74 -1.70 -9.49 -7.25
C MET A 74 -2.09 -10.00 -8.64
N ASP A 75 -3.38 -10.25 -8.86
CA ASP A 75 -3.98 -10.73 -10.11
C ASP A 75 -4.45 -9.62 -11.06
N ASP A 76 -4.26 -8.34 -10.71
CA ASP A 76 -4.62 -7.22 -11.57
C ASP A 76 -3.66 -7.09 -12.76
N ALA A 77 -4.21 -6.87 -13.95
CA ALA A 77 -3.44 -6.89 -15.20
C ALA A 77 -2.45 -5.72 -15.34
N ASP A 78 -2.69 -4.61 -14.64
CA ASP A 78 -1.87 -3.40 -14.67
C ASP A 78 -0.91 -3.27 -13.48
N ASN A 79 -0.91 -4.24 -12.55
CA ASN A 79 0.00 -4.26 -11.41
C ASN A 79 1.43 -4.60 -11.87
N THR A 80 2.38 -3.72 -11.56
CA THR A 80 3.80 -3.87 -11.98
C THR A 80 4.54 -5.00 -11.26
N GLN A 81 3.95 -5.56 -10.20
CA GLN A 81 4.55 -6.59 -9.36
C GLN A 81 5.84 -6.17 -8.61
N SER A 82 6.12 -4.87 -8.57
CA SER A 82 7.21 -4.22 -7.84
C SER A 82 6.63 -3.10 -6.97
N LEU A 83 7.02 -3.03 -5.69
CA LEU A 83 6.39 -2.11 -4.75
C LEU A 83 6.61 -0.64 -5.15
N ILE A 84 7.84 -0.31 -5.55
CA ILE A 84 8.23 1.05 -5.92
C ILE A 84 7.58 1.43 -7.25
N ASP A 85 7.68 0.55 -8.26
CA ASP A 85 7.11 0.83 -9.59
C ASP A 85 5.59 0.97 -9.53
N GLU A 86 4.93 0.16 -8.69
CA GLU A 86 3.48 0.27 -8.48
C GLU A 86 3.12 1.58 -7.79
N ALA A 87 3.85 1.97 -6.73
CA ALA A 87 3.61 3.25 -6.06
C ALA A 87 3.82 4.44 -7.01
N GLU A 88 4.85 4.42 -7.86
CA GLU A 88 5.07 5.45 -8.88
C GLU A 88 3.97 5.48 -9.94
N ARG A 89 3.53 4.31 -10.43
CA ARG A 89 2.43 4.20 -11.40
C ARG A 89 1.16 4.81 -10.84
N LEU A 90 0.82 4.50 -9.59
CA LEU A 90 -0.35 5.04 -8.90
C LEU A 90 -0.23 6.53 -8.65
N ALA A 91 0.94 7.01 -8.22
CA ALA A 91 1.17 8.44 -8.04
C ALA A 91 0.92 9.21 -9.34
N ARG A 92 1.38 8.69 -10.49
CA ARG A 92 1.08 9.28 -11.81
C ARG A 92 -0.40 9.20 -12.17
N GLN A 93 -1.04 8.04 -11.98
CA GLN A 93 -2.45 7.82 -12.29
C GLN A 93 -3.37 8.77 -11.53
N TYR A 94 -3.08 9.01 -10.24
CA TYR A 94 -3.87 9.88 -9.39
C TYR A 94 -3.37 11.33 -9.35
N GLN A 95 -2.33 11.66 -10.12
CA GLN A 95 -1.72 12.99 -10.17
C GLN A 95 -1.25 13.46 -8.78
N CYS A 96 -0.65 12.55 -8.03
CA CYS A 96 -0.03 12.84 -6.75
C CYS A 96 1.32 13.55 -6.94
N ASP A 97 1.62 14.50 -6.07
CA ASP A 97 2.85 15.31 -6.11
C ASP A 97 4.00 14.70 -5.28
N GLU A 98 3.69 13.77 -4.39
CA GLU A 98 4.67 13.04 -3.60
C GLU A 98 4.12 11.67 -3.15
N ILE A 99 5.02 10.80 -2.70
CA ILE A 99 4.70 9.53 -2.05
C ILE A 99 5.17 9.61 -0.60
N ARG A 100 4.27 9.35 0.35
CA ARG A 100 4.57 9.28 1.79
C ARG A 100 4.41 7.85 2.26
N VAL A 101 5.39 7.36 2.98
CA VAL A 101 5.41 6.01 3.54
C VAL A 101 5.92 6.05 4.97
N THR A 102 5.34 5.25 5.85
CA THR A 102 5.93 5.05 7.19
C THR A 102 7.16 4.16 7.02
N ARG A 103 8.27 4.50 7.70
CA ARG A 103 9.54 3.77 7.55
C ARG A 103 9.32 2.25 7.56
N PRO A 104 9.79 1.51 6.54
CA PRO A 104 9.65 0.05 6.48
C PRO A 104 10.40 -0.68 7.59
N GLY A 105 9.96 -1.90 7.92
CA GLY A 105 10.61 -2.78 8.89
C GLY A 105 11.84 -3.53 8.34
N GLU A 106 12.12 -3.45 7.03
CA GLU A 106 13.23 -4.14 6.37
C GLU A 106 14.19 -3.16 5.67
N TRP A 107 15.50 -3.40 5.82
CA TRP A 107 16.54 -2.58 5.18
C TRP A 107 16.54 -2.63 3.64
N ARG A 108 16.00 -3.70 3.04
CA ARG A 108 15.88 -3.85 1.58
C ARG A 108 14.93 -2.81 0.96
N LEU A 109 13.96 -2.34 1.74
CA LEU A 109 12.96 -1.36 1.32
C LEU A 109 13.37 0.09 1.66
N TRP A 110 14.64 0.30 2.03
CA TRP A 110 15.18 1.63 2.30
C TRP A 110 15.82 2.25 1.06
#